data_AF-A0A534SU32-F1
#
_entry.id   AF-A0A534SU32-F1
#
_cell.length_a   1.000
_cell.length_b   1.000
_cell.length_c   1.000
_cell.angle_alpha   90.00
_cell.angle_beta   90.00
_cell.angle_gamma   90.00
#
_symmetry.space_group_name_H-M   'P 1'
#
loop_
_entity.id
_entity.type
_entity.pdbx_description
1 polymer ?
#
loop_
_entity_poly.entity_id
_entity_poly.type
_entity_poly.pdbx_seq_one_letter_code
_entity_poly.pdbx_strand_id
1 'polypeptide(L)' 'MRRVFDLDVLACPRCGGRMSVIATIEAGEVMRMILGHLGLPTEPPKPLPARSPPGAHDLFPDSPA' A
#
# COMPACT_ATOMS: atom_id res chain seq x y z
N MET A 1 -6.83 4.08 -1.10
CA MET A 1 -5.85 3.14 -0.50
C MET A 1 -6.15 1.67 -0.76
N ARG A 2 -7.42 1.22 -0.86
CA ARG A 2 -7.76 -0.18 -1.21
C ARG A 2 -7.06 -0.73 -2.47
N ARG A 3 -6.79 0.10 -3.48
CA ARG A 3 -6.06 -0.33 -4.68
C ARG A 3 -4.61 -0.78 -4.44
N VAL A 4 -3.96 -0.25 -3.40
CA VAL A 4 -2.54 -0.55 -3.09
C VAL A 4 -2.43 -1.56 -1.96
N PHE A 5 -3.27 -1.44 -0.94
CA PHE A 5 -3.17 -2.25 0.28
C PHE A 5 -4.20 -3.37 0.38
N ASP A 6 -5.11 -3.50 -0.59
CA ASP A 6 -6.26 -4.43 -0.60
C ASP A 6 -7.23 -4.30 0.61
N LEU A 7 -6.94 -3.36 1.52
CA LEU A 7 -7.71 -3.07 2.73
C LEU A 7 -8.00 -1.57 2.87
N ASP A 8 -9.08 -1.23 3.59
CA ASP A 8 -9.41 0.17 3.89
C ASP A 8 -8.59 0.64 5.10
N VAL A 9 -7.41 1.20 4.82
CA VAL A 9 -6.48 1.72 5.85
C VAL A 9 -7.07 2.87 6.69
N LEU A 10 -8.22 3.43 6.30
CA LEU A 10 -8.91 4.49 7.04
C LEU A 10 -10.08 3.97 7.87
N ALA A 11 -10.30 2.66 7.90
CA ALA A 11 -11.22 2.02 8.85
C ALA A 11 -10.43 1.49 10.05
N CYS A 12 -10.85 1.86 11.26
CA CYS A 12 -10.22 1.34 12.48
C CYS A 12 -10.49 -0.17 12.61
N PRO A 13 -9.46 -1.03 12.69
CA PRO A 13 -9.65 -2.48 12.77
C PRO A 13 -10.26 -2.93 14.11
N ARG A 14 -10.30 -2.05 15.12
CA ARG A 14 -10.85 -2.36 16.45
C ARG A 14 -12.32 -1.99 16.61
N CYS A 15 -12.75 -0.87 16.03
CA CYS A 15 -14.10 -0.33 16.26
C CYS A 15 -14.86 0.08 14.98
N GLY A 16 -14.23 -0.01 13.79
CA GLY A 16 -14.86 0.36 12.52
C GLY A 16 -15.00 1.86 12.26
N GLY A 17 -14.61 2.73 13.21
CA GLY A 17 -14.62 4.19 13.02
C GLY A 17 -13.71 4.67 11.89
N ARG A 18 -13.96 5.87 11.38
CA ARG A 18 -13.12 6.51 10.34
C ARG A 18 -11.89 7.16 10.96
N MET A 19 -10.73 6.83 10.40
CA MET A 19 -9.44 7.45 10.73
C MET A 19 -9.08 8.49 9.66
N SER A 20 -8.25 9.46 10.04
CA SER A 20 -7.67 10.46 9.13
C SER A 20 -6.15 10.30 9.06
N VAL A 21 -5.59 10.60 7.89
CA VAL A 21 -4.14 10.75 7.75
C VAL A 21 -3.75 12.11 8.30
N ILE A 22 -2.78 12.14 9.22
CA ILE A 22 -2.33 13.38 9.88
C ILE A 22 -0.92 13.81 9.46
N ALA A 23 -0.08 12.87 9.01
CA ALA A 23 1.29 13.14 8.60
C ALA A 23 1.84 12.01 7.72
N THR A 24 2.85 12.32 6.92
CA THR A 24 3.73 11.37 6.23
C THR A 24 5.14 11.52 6.79
N ILE A 25 5.84 10.40 7.03
CA ILE A 25 7.22 10.40 7.53
C ILE A 25 8.12 9.93 6.38
N GLU A 26 9.01 10.81 5.94
CA GLU A 26 9.94 10.53 4.84
C GLU A 26 11.38 10.31 5.32
N ALA A 27 11.67 10.68 6.57
CA ALA A 27 12.97 10.51 7.21
C ALA A 27 13.20 9.03 7.57
N GLY A 28 14.15 8.39 6.88
CA GLY A 28 14.38 6.94 6.99
C GLY A 28 14.82 6.48 8.39
N GLU A 29 15.56 7.31 9.12
CA GLU A 29 15.95 7.06 10.51
C GLU A 29 14.75 7.04 11.47
N VAL A 30 13.79 7.94 11.27
CA VAL A 30 12.55 7.97 12.06
C VAL A 30 11.70 6.75 11.75
N MET A 31 11.58 6.37 10.48
CA MET A 31 10.89 5.14 10.07
C MET A 31 11.51 3.90 10.73
N ARG A 32 12.85 3.76 10.67
CA ARG A 32 13.56 2.63 11.31
C ARG A 32 13.34 2.58 12.82
N MET A 33 13.38 3.73 13.50
CA MET A 33 13.14 3.81 14.95
C MET A 33 11.72 3.34 15.32
N ILE A 34 10.69 3.83 14.61
CA ILE A 34 9.30 3.47 14.86
C ILE A 34 9.06 1.98 14.56
N LEU A 35 9.51 1.52 13.39
CA LEU A 35 9.32 0.11 12.98
C LEU A 35 10.06 -0.84 13.92
N GLY A 36 11.28 -0.51 14.33
CA GLY A 36 12.05 -1.28 15.30
C GLY A 36 11.36 -1.35 16.67
N HIS A 37 10.79 -0.24 17.15
CA HIS A 37 10.01 -0.23 18.39
C HIS A 37 8.77 -1.13 18.33
N LEU A 38 8.13 -1.20 17.15
CA LEU A 38 6.96 -2.05 16.90
C LEU A 38 7.32 -3.52 16.60
N GLY A 39 8.60 -3.87 16.50
CA GLY A 39 9.06 -5.21 16.10
C GLY A 39 8.77 -5.54 14.63
N LEU A 40 8.62 -4.53 13.78
CA LEU A 40 8.37 -4.69 12.35
C LEU A 40 9.69 -4.67 11.55
N PRO A 41 9.72 -5.25 10.32
CA PRO A 41 10.88 -5.17 9.46
C PRO A 41 11.28 -3.72 9.16
N THR A 42 12.55 -3.39 9.40
CA THR A 42 13.12 -2.04 9.18
C THR A 42 13.78 -1.88 7.81
N GLU A 43 14.14 -3.00 7.18
CA GLU A 43 14.73 -3.01 5.85
C GLU A 43 13.65 -2.97 4.77
N PRO A 44 13.83 -2.18 3.70
CA PRO A 44 12.90 -2.18 2.57
C PRO A 44 12.75 -3.59 1.99
N PRO A 45 11.53 -3.97 1.55
CA PRO A 45 11.34 -5.23 0.86
C PRO A 45 12.13 -5.24 -0.46
N LYS A 46 12.64 -6.41 -0.84
CA LYS A 46 13.30 -6.58 -2.14
C LYS A 46 12.30 -6.25 -3.26
N PRO A 47 12.69 -5.44 -4.25
CA PRO A 47 11.84 -5.19 -5.40
C PRO A 47 11.43 -6.49 -6.08
N LEU A 48 10.14 -6.63 -6.37
CA LEU A 48 9.63 -7.73 -7.19
C LEU A 48 9.82 -7.39 -8.67
N PRO A 49 10.01 -8.39 -9.56
CA PRO A 49 10.00 -8.18 -11.00
C PRO A 49 8.73 -7.43 -11.43
N ALA A 50 8.86 -6.58 -12.46
CA ALA A 50 7.72 -5.91 -13.04
C ALA A 50 6.68 -6.93 -13.54
N ARG A 51 5.41 -6.69 -13.25
CA ARG A 51 4.32 -7.47 -13.86
C ARG A 51 4.20 -7.09 -15.33
N SER A 52 3.87 -8.06 -16.18
CA SER A 52 3.46 -7.79 -17.56
C SER A 52 2.32 -6.77 -17.58
N PRO A 53 2.24 -5.90 -18.60
CA PRO A 53 1.10 -5.01 -18.78
C PRO A 53 -0.21 -5.81 -18.80
N PRO A 54 -1.34 -5.21 -18.38
CA PRO A 54 -2.66 -5.81 -18.57
C PRO A 54 -2.88 -6.15 -20.06
N GLY A 55 -3.66 -7.19 -20.34
CA GLY A 55 -3.98 -7.55 -21.71
C GLY A 55 -4.79 -6.44 -22.40
N ALA A 56 -4.70 -6.33 -23.72
CA ALA A 56 -5.47 -5.32 -24.47
C ALA A 56 -6.99 -5.45 -24.23
N HIS A 57 -7.48 -6.67 -24.03
CA HIS A 57 -8.88 -6.96 -23.69
C HIS A 57 -9.27 -6.53 -22.26
N ASP A 58 -8.32 -6.51 -21.31
CA ASP A 58 -8.55 -6.00 -19.95
C ASP A 58 -8.67 -4.47 -19.93
N LEU A 59 -8.01 -3.81 -20.88
CA LEU A 59 -7.98 -2.35 -21.01
C LEU A 59 -9.13 -1.81 -21.86
N PHE A 60 -9.55 -2.57 -22.88
CA PHE A 60 -10.61 -2.20 -23.82
C PHE A 60 -11.62 -3.35 -23.97
N PRO A 61 -12.47 -3.57 -22.96
CA PRO A 61 -13.44 -4.67 -22.99
C PRO A 61 -14.51 -4.52 -24.10
N ASP A 62 -14.72 -3.30 -24.60
CA ASP A 62 -15.74 -2.98 -25.62
C ASP A 62 -15.18 -2.72 -27.03
N SER A 63 -13.91 -3.07 -27.30
CA SER A 63 -13.34 -2.84 -28.64
C SER A 63 -13.90 -3.85 -29.65
N PRO A 64 -14.48 -3.41 -30.79
CA PRO A 64 -14.94 -4.33 -31.83
C PRO A 64 -13.75 -5.04 -32.50
N ALA A 65 -14.00 -6.26 -32.97
CA ALA A 65 -13.05 -7.10 -33.70
C ALA A 65 -12.63 -6.50 -35.05
#